data_AF-A0A016UYZ2-F1
#
_entry.id   AF-A0A016UYZ2-F1
#
_cell.length_a   1.000
_cell.length_b   1.000
_cell.length_c   1.000
_cell.angle_alpha   90.00
_cell.angle_beta   90.00
_cell.angle_gamma   90.00
#
_symmetry.space_group_name_H-M   'P 1'
#
loop_
_entity.id
_entity.type
_entity.pdbx_description
1 polymer ?
#
loop_
_entity_poly.entity_id
_entity_poly.type
_entity_poly.pdbx_seq_one_letter_code
_entity_poly.pdbx_strand_id
1 'polypeptide(L)'
;MFQRESGVREGPYRNFSQEVVSRMKDSPFLCTKECEGGRFAAASLYAPQLHDAFYLYGRALNSTLSLNPNGIGNGKALLENIKMKFEGASGDVVITENGTRSPTFYINALNEKAEDLPIASIFVSGNTTNYTALYKNEEDIWFTRGGRRPVAVPKCGFEGKQCPPDFVSTYLVWIIIGGLVLMMCVLCCVAGIVFSILSKKAEIARLNQMWQIPFNSLVSFNNKEKAVSHRSLQSSVASTKISMEGRNESRNYSFFLLHVRNLIVALLEDILGGWFWSLCSLARSHLPRVRLLLKGSTSRNPRLGDEVWVVK
;
A
#
# COMPACT_ATOMS: atom_id res chain seq x y z
N MET A 1 27.73 1.80 47.68
CA MET A 1 26.59 0.97 47.22
C MET A 1 25.91 0.45 48.47
N PHE A 2 24.89 1.16 48.95
CA PHE A 2 24.24 0.90 50.22
C PHE A 2 23.23 -0.23 50.05
N GLN A 3 23.51 -1.42 50.58
CA GLN A 3 22.45 -2.34 50.94
C GLN A 3 21.87 -1.85 52.26
N ARG A 4 20.87 -0.96 52.18
CA ARG A 4 19.86 -0.94 53.22
C ARG A 4 19.16 -2.29 53.03
N GLU A 5 19.46 -3.28 53.87
CA GLU A 5 18.75 -4.57 53.88
C GLU A 5 17.33 -4.31 54.39
N SER A 6 16.54 -3.61 53.59
CA SER A 6 15.16 -3.25 53.85
C SER A 6 14.25 -4.28 53.19
N GLY A 7 14.48 -5.55 53.50
CA GLY A 7 13.60 -6.67 53.24
C GLY A 7 13.70 -7.53 54.48
N VAL A 8 12.82 -7.28 55.43
CA VAL A 8 12.77 -7.94 56.74
C VAL A 8 12.64 -9.46 56.50
N ARG A 9 13.77 -10.17 56.50
CA ARG A 9 13.81 -11.64 56.58
C ARG A 9 13.37 -12.02 58.00
N GLU A 10 12.08 -11.93 58.28
CA GLU A 10 11.54 -12.37 59.58
C GLU A 10 11.70 -13.88 59.74
N GLY A 11 12.15 -14.30 60.92
CA GLY A 11 12.32 -15.71 61.27
C GLY A 11 13.76 -16.11 61.66
N PRO A 12 14.14 -17.40 61.47
CA PRO A 12 15.38 -18.00 61.94
C PRO A 12 16.66 -17.25 61.55
N TYR A 13 16.67 -16.61 60.37
CA TYR A 13 17.82 -15.85 59.87
C TYR A 13 18.16 -14.64 60.75
N ARG A 14 17.15 -13.94 61.30
CA ARG A 14 17.40 -12.78 62.18
C ARG A 14 18.12 -13.19 63.45
N ASN A 15 17.69 -14.30 64.05
CA ASN A 15 18.33 -14.84 65.25
C ASN A 15 19.78 -15.26 64.96
N PHE A 16 19.98 -16.02 63.87
CA PHE A 16 21.32 -16.40 63.41
C PHE A 16 22.22 -15.18 63.15
N SER A 17 21.71 -14.16 62.47
CA SER A 17 22.46 -12.94 62.16
C SER A 17 22.91 -12.21 63.43
N GLN A 18 22.02 -12.07 64.42
CA GLN A 18 22.35 -11.44 65.70
C GLN A 18 23.40 -12.26 66.47
N GLU A 19 23.28 -13.59 66.46
CA GLU A 19 24.25 -14.48 67.09
C GLU A 19 25.64 -14.37 66.44
N VAL A 20 25.72 -14.35 65.11
CA VAL A 20 26.99 -14.15 64.39
C VAL A 20 27.64 -12.83 64.79
N VAL A 21 26.89 -11.72 64.76
CA VAL A 21 27.43 -10.40 65.13
C VAL A 21 27.86 -10.38 66.60
N SER A 22 27.14 -11.06 67.48
CA SER A 22 27.52 -11.18 68.90
C SER A 22 28.84 -11.96 69.05
N ARG A 23 28.96 -13.12 68.39
CA ARG A 23 30.14 -14.00 68.48
C ARG A 23 31.37 -13.44 67.78
N MET A 24 31.23 -12.51 66.85
CA MET A 24 32.37 -11.81 66.24
C MET A 24 33.20 -11.02 67.27
N LYS A 25 32.62 -10.69 68.44
CA LYS A 25 33.33 -10.05 69.55
C LYS A 25 34.24 -11.01 70.31
N ASP A 26 33.97 -12.31 70.20
CA ASP A 26 34.74 -13.35 70.87
C ASP A 26 35.99 -13.72 70.06
N SER A 27 36.91 -14.44 70.70
CA SER A 27 38.07 -15.04 70.02
C SER A 27 37.60 -16.01 68.92
N PRO A 28 38.24 -16.06 67.73
CA PRO A 28 39.52 -15.44 67.36
C PRO A 28 39.41 -14.05 66.73
N PHE A 29 38.20 -13.55 66.50
CA PHE A 29 37.99 -12.32 65.72
C PHE A 29 38.12 -11.05 66.55
N LEU A 30 37.73 -11.09 67.84
CA LEU A 30 37.85 -9.97 68.79
C LEU A 30 37.33 -8.63 68.24
N CYS A 31 36.32 -8.69 67.36
CA CYS A 31 35.84 -7.54 66.61
C CYS A 31 34.89 -6.71 67.49
N THR A 32 35.48 -5.85 68.31
CA THR A 32 34.76 -4.95 69.21
C THR A 32 34.55 -3.59 68.56
N LYS A 33 35.64 -2.85 68.30
CA LYS A 33 35.58 -1.48 67.77
C LYS A 33 35.35 -1.38 66.26
N GLU A 34 35.86 -2.34 65.50
CA GLU A 34 35.82 -2.30 64.02
C GLU A 34 34.45 -2.76 63.46
N CYS A 35 33.76 -3.62 64.21
CA CYS A 35 32.41 -4.09 63.92
C CYS A 35 31.33 -3.27 64.61
N GLU A 36 31.68 -2.11 65.19
CA GLU A 36 30.71 -1.18 65.78
C GLU A 36 30.01 -0.35 64.69
N GLY A 37 28.73 -0.04 64.93
CA GLY A 37 27.91 0.80 64.07
C GLY A 37 26.90 0.04 63.19
N GLY A 38 25.89 0.76 62.71
CA GLY A 38 24.76 0.17 61.98
C GLY A 38 25.11 -0.57 60.69
N ARG A 39 26.32 -0.36 60.15
CA ARG A 39 26.82 -1.04 58.95
C ARG A 39 27.16 -2.52 59.19
N PHE A 40 27.50 -2.89 60.42
CA PHE A 40 27.88 -4.25 60.80
C PHE A 40 26.84 -4.92 61.71
N ALA A 41 25.62 -4.37 61.73
CA ALA A 41 24.53 -4.86 62.56
C ALA A 41 23.89 -6.16 62.07
N ALA A 42 24.27 -6.63 60.87
CA ALA A 42 23.74 -7.84 60.26
C ALA A 42 24.87 -8.72 59.69
N ALA A 43 24.65 -10.03 59.73
CA ALA A 43 25.55 -11.02 59.15
C ALA A 43 25.44 -11.02 57.63
N SER A 44 26.57 -11.25 56.96
CA SER A 44 26.63 -11.40 55.50
C SER A 44 25.64 -12.44 54.99
N LEU A 45 25.09 -12.23 53.79
CA LEU A 45 24.22 -13.19 53.10
C LEU A 45 24.87 -14.58 52.91
N TYR A 46 26.20 -14.66 52.90
CA TYR A 46 26.95 -15.91 52.76
C TYR A 46 27.16 -16.66 54.09
N ALA A 47 27.06 -15.97 55.23
CA ALA A 47 27.25 -16.58 56.54
C ALA A 47 26.30 -17.78 56.80
N PRO A 48 24.98 -17.67 56.58
CA PRO A 48 24.09 -18.82 56.77
C PRO A 48 24.33 -19.94 55.74
N GLN A 49 24.84 -19.62 54.54
CA GLN A 49 25.17 -20.64 53.54
C GLN A 49 26.37 -21.49 53.98
N LEU A 50 27.38 -20.86 54.57
CA LEU A 50 28.53 -21.57 55.12
C LEU A 50 28.13 -22.41 56.34
N HIS A 51 27.31 -21.86 57.23
CA HIS A 51 26.73 -22.60 58.35
C HIS A 51 26.03 -23.88 57.87
N ASP A 52 25.16 -23.76 56.86
CA ASP A 52 24.39 -24.88 56.35
C ASP A 52 25.27 -25.92 55.63
N ALA A 53 26.37 -25.50 55.01
CA ALA A 53 27.35 -26.41 54.44
C ALA A 53 28.06 -27.26 55.51
N PHE A 54 28.47 -26.66 56.63
CA PHE A 54 29.04 -27.39 57.75
C PHE A 54 28.01 -28.30 58.43
N TYR A 55 26.77 -27.82 58.59
CA TYR A 55 25.69 -28.62 59.15
C TYR A 55 25.36 -29.83 58.29
N LEU A 56 25.30 -29.65 56.96
CA LEU A 56 25.18 -30.73 55.98
C LEU A 56 26.31 -31.75 56.14
N TYR A 57 27.56 -31.29 56.23
CA TYR A 57 28.71 -32.18 56.41
C TYR A 57 28.56 -33.04 57.68
N GLY A 58 28.23 -32.43 58.83
CA GLY A 58 28.04 -33.16 60.09
C GLY A 58 26.89 -34.18 60.00
N ARG A 59 25.79 -33.82 59.35
CA ARG A 59 24.65 -34.70 59.12
C ARG A 59 25.00 -35.89 58.21
N ALA A 60 25.66 -35.62 57.07
CA ALA A 60 26.10 -36.66 56.14
C ALA A 60 27.16 -37.59 56.77
N LEU A 61 28.09 -37.04 57.56
CA LEU A 61 29.06 -37.81 58.30
C LEU A 61 28.38 -38.72 59.34
N ASN A 62 27.41 -38.21 60.10
CA ASN A 62 26.65 -39.02 61.05
C ASN A 62 25.95 -40.21 60.36
N SER A 63 25.27 -39.96 59.24
CA SER A 63 24.68 -41.03 58.42
C SER A 63 25.73 -42.04 57.93
N THR A 64 26.91 -41.57 57.51
CA THR A 64 28.01 -42.45 57.07
C THR A 64 28.54 -43.32 58.20
N LEU A 65 28.75 -42.75 59.40
CA LEU A 65 29.26 -43.47 60.57
C LEU A 65 28.25 -44.45 61.15
N SER A 66 26.95 -44.21 60.96
CA SER A 66 25.92 -45.18 61.32
C SER A 66 26.00 -46.48 60.49
N LEU A 67 26.54 -46.41 59.27
CA LEU A 67 26.73 -47.57 58.39
C LEU A 67 28.12 -48.20 58.57
N ASN A 68 29.16 -47.38 58.73
CA ASN A 68 30.53 -47.83 58.94
C ASN A 68 31.25 -46.92 59.95
N PRO A 69 31.47 -47.39 61.19
CA PRO A 69 32.13 -46.60 62.24
C PRO A 69 33.53 -46.10 61.87
N ASN A 70 34.24 -46.77 60.96
CA ASN A 70 35.57 -46.37 60.50
C ASN A 70 35.53 -45.56 59.19
N GLY A 71 34.35 -45.06 58.79
CA GLY A 71 34.09 -44.40 57.51
C GLY A 71 34.53 -42.93 57.42
N ILE A 72 35.13 -42.33 58.45
CA ILE A 72 35.46 -40.89 58.50
C ILE A 72 36.29 -40.42 57.30
N GLY A 73 37.27 -41.23 56.86
CA GLY A 73 38.14 -40.90 55.72
C GLY A 73 37.56 -41.24 54.34
N ASN A 74 36.37 -41.86 54.29
CA ASN A 74 35.79 -42.31 53.03
C ASN A 74 34.87 -41.23 52.44
N GLY A 75 35.46 -40.32 51.66
CA GLY A 75 34.73 -39.23 51.01
C GLY A 75 33.64 -39.71 50.03
N LYS A 76 33.81 -40.88 49.40
CA LYS A 76 32.79 -41.44 48.50
C LYS A 76 31.55 -41.87 49.27
N ALA A 77 31.72 -42.60 50.37
CA ALA A 77 30.61 -43.01 51.23
C ALA A 77 29.89 -41.80 51.84
N LEU A 78 30.62 -40.72 52.14
CA LEU A 78 30.04 -39.47 52.61
C LEU A 78 29.18 -38.79 51.53
N LEU A 79 29.66 -38.71 50.29
CA LEU A 79 28.90 -38.15 49.17
C LEU A 79 27.66 -39.00 48.84
N GLU A 80 27.73 -40.32 48.95
CA GLU A 80 26.57 -41.21 48.77
C GLU A 80 25.44 -40.91 49.79
N ASN A 81 25.78 -40.38 50.97
CA ASN A 81 24.84 -40.00 52.03
C ASN A 81 24.52 -38.50 52.09
N ILE A 82 24.99 -37.69 51.13
CA ILE A 82 24.82 -36.22 51.16
C ILE A 82 23.42 -35.75 50.71
N LYS A 83 22.69 -36.61 49.99
CA LYS A 83 21.35 -36.29 49.48
C LYS A 83 20.36 -36.23 50.64
N MET A 84 20.00 -35.02 51.05
CA MET A 84 19.05 -34.81 52.12
C MET A 84 18.30 -33.49 52.02
N LYS A 85 17.25 -33.38 52.84
CA LYS A 85 16.51 -32.15 53.08
C LYS A 85 16.60 -31.83 54.57
N PHE A 86 16.89 -30.58 54.91
CA PHE A 86 16.98 -30.13 56.30
C PHE A 86 16.68 -28.64 56.40
N GLU A 87 16.26 -28.22 57.59
CA GLU A 87 16.12 -26.81 57.94
C GLU A 87 17.48 -26.28 58.42
N GLY A 88 18.00 -25.27 57.72
CA GLY A 88 19.25 -24.59 58.04
C GLY A 88 19.03 -23.13 58.46
N ALA A 89 20.13 -22.43 58.73
CA ALA A 89 20.12 -21.00 59.04
C ALA A 89 19.64 -20.14 57.85
N SER A 90 19.76 -20.65 56.62
CA SER A 90 19.19 -20.01 55.42
C SER A 90 17.77 -20.49 55.07
N GLY A 91 17.12 -21.24 55.95
CA GLY A 91 15.80 -21.87 55.74
C GLY A 91 15.91 -23.29 55.19
N ASP A 92 14.89 -23.73 54.47
CA ASP A 92 14.85 -25.09 53.91
C ASP A 92 15.95 -25.30 52.87
N VAL A 93 16.79 -26.31 53.12
CA VAL A 93 17.89 -26.71 52.26
C VAL A 93 17.60 -28.08 51.68
N VAL A 94 17.66 -28.17 50.35
CA VAL A 94 17.53 -29.42 49.61
C VAL A 94 18.83 -29.66 48.85
N ILE A 95 19.48 -30.78 49.14
CA ILE A 95 20.71 -31.22 48.46
C ILE A 95 20.36 -32.34 47.50
N THR A 96 20.78 -32.19 46.26
CA THR A 96 20.58 -33.19 45.21
C THR A 96 21.57 -34.35 45.37
N GLU A 97 21.34 -35.42 44.61
CA GLU A 97 22.21 -36.59 44.59
C GLU A 97 23.65 -36.29 44.15
N ASN A 98 23.84 -35.23 43.37
CA ASN A 98 25.15 -34.80 42.92
C ASN A 98 25.88 -33.92 43.96
N GLY A 99 25.33 -33.78 45.17
CA GLY A 99 25.89 -32.91 46.22
C GLY A 99 25.69 -31.41 45.94
N THR A 100 24.85 -31.04 44.98
CA THR A 100 24.53 -29.63 44.68
C THR A 100 23.28 -29.20 45.42
N ARG A 101 23.28 -27.97 45.94
CA ARG A 101 22.09 -27.39 46.57
C ARG A 101 21.07 -26.98 45.51
N SER A 102 19.82 -27.37 45.68
CA SER A 102 18.68 -26.84 44.93
C SER A 102 18.35 -25.43 45.42
N PRO A 103 18.56 -24.38 44.60
CA PRO A 103 18.32 -23.01 45.02
C PRO A 103 16.83 -22.63 44.89
N THR A 104 16.40 -21.77 45.80
CA THR A 104 15.17 -20.97 45.65
C THR A 104 15.58 -19.53 45.39
N PHE A 105 15.25 -19.00 44.22
CA PHE A 105 15.43 -17.59 43.90
C PHE A 105 14.17 -16.82 44.26
N TYR A 106 14.34 -15.61 44.78
CA TYR A 106 13.24 -14.68 45.03
C TYR A 106 13.38 -13.50 44.09
N ILE A 107 12.28 -13.12 43.46
CA ILE A 107 12.18 -11.89 42.69
C ILE A 107 11.58 -10.85 43.62
N ASN A 108 12.37 -9.82 43.86
CA ASN A 108 12.05 -8.72 44.74
C ASN A 108 11.61 -7.51 43.90
N ALA A 109 10.59 -6.80 44.36
CA ALA A 109 10.13 -5.55 43.78
C ALA A 109 9.82 -4.54 44.88
N LEU A 110 9.86 -3.26 44.51
CA LEU A 110 9.49 -2.18 45.41
C LEU A 110 7.98 -2.00 45.42
N ASN A 111 7.39 -1.81 46.60
CA ASN A 111 6.00 -1.37 46.72
C ASN A 111 5.86 0.15 46.53
N GLU A 112 4.63 0.67 46.61
CA GLU A 112 4.34 2.12 46.53
C GLU A 112 5.07 2.96 47.59
N LYS A 113 5.39 2.36 48.74
CA LYS A 113 6.13 2.98 49.85
C LYS A 113 7.65 2.84 49.72
N ALA A 114 8.13 2.34 48.58
CA ALA A 114 9.55 2.04 48.33
C ALA A 114 10.14 0.99 49.28
N GLU A 115 9.32 0.07 49.78
CA GLU A 115 9.75 -1.07 50.58
C GLU A 115 10.03 -2.28 49.67
N ASP A 116 11.08 -3.05 49.96
CA ASP A 116 11.41 -4.26 49.22
C ASP A 116 10.48 -5.42 49.62
N LEU A 117 9.80 -6.03 48.65
CA LEU A 117 8.88 -7.14 48.84
C LEU A 117 9.14 -8.25 47.82
N PRO A 118 9.23 -9.52 48.25
CA PRO A 118 9.29 -10.64 47.32
C PRO A 118 7.94 -10.81 46.60
N ILE A 119 7.95 -10.69 45.27
CA ILE A 119 6.77 -10.82 44.41
C ILE A 119 6.68 -12.19 43.73
N ALA A 120 7.78 -12.93 43.63
CA ALA A 120 7.74 -14.30 43.11
C ALA A 120 8.88 -15.13 43.70
N SER A 121 8.71 -16.45 43.70
CA SER A 121 9.77 -17.40 44.02
C SER A 121 9.93 -18.45 42.92
N ILE A 122 11.19 -18.81 42.65
CA ILE A 122 11.58 -19.79 41.64
C ILE A 122 12.39 -20.86 42.33
N PHE A 123 11.81 -22.04 42.50
CA PHE A 123 12.51 -23.21 43.02
C PHE A 123 13.11 -24.02 41.87
N VAL A 124 14.40 -24.35 41.96
CA VAL A 124 15.12 -25.12 40.94
C VAL A 124 15.49 -26.49 41.49
N SER A 125 14.96 -27.54 40.87
CA SER A 125 15.23 -28.94 41.22
C SER A 125 15.76 -29.69 40.00
N GLY A 126 17.08 -29.78 39.89
CA GLY A 126 17.73 -30.34 38.70
C GLY A 126 17.38 -29.53 37.46
N ASN A 127 16.75 -30.18 36.46
CA ASN A 127 16.32 -29.53 35.22
C ASN A 127 14.90 -28.96 35.28
N THR A 128 14.21 -29.10 36.41
CA THR A 128 12.84 -28.59 36.58
C THR A 128 12.86 -27.27 37.36
N THR A 129 12.04 -26.32 36.91
CA THR A 129 11.88 -25.01 37.56
C THR A 129 10.42 -24.80 37.90
N ASN A 130 10.15 -24.45 39.15
CA ASN A 130 8.81 -24.17 39.64
C ASN A 130 8.72 -22.67 39.97
N TYR A 131 7.98 -21.94 39.14
CA TYR A 131 7.66 -20.54 39.38
C TYR A 131 6.39 -20.44 40.21
N THR A 132 6.43 -19.62 41.27
CA THR A 132 5.28 -19.29 42.10
C THR A 132 5.17 -17.78 42.23
N ALA A 133 4.03 -17.23 41.82
CA ALA A 133 3.70 -15.83 42.06
C ALA A 133 3.29 -15.65 43.53
N LEU A 134 3.87 -14.66 44.20
CA LEU A 134 3.53 -14.29 45.58
C LEU A 134 2.58 -13.07 45.64
N TYR A 135 2.41 -12.37 44.51
CA TYR A 135 1.46 -11.27 44.37
C TYR A 135 0.05 -11.79 44.10
N LYS A 136 -0.97 -11.06 44.59
CA LYS A 136 -2.39 -11.36 44.32
C LYS A 136 -2.89 -10.61 43.08
N ASN A 137 -2.55 -9.32 42.99
CA ASN A 137 -2.97 -8.44 41.90
C ASN A 137 -1.76 -7.96 41.12
N GLU A 138 -1.90 -7.85 39.79
CA GLU A 138 -0.85 -7.27 38.93
C GLU A 138 -0.69 -5.76 39.16
N GLU A 139 -1.73 -5.12 39.69
CA GLU A 139 -1.71 -3.69 40.00
C GLU A 139 -0.62 -3.34 41.03
N ASP A 140 -0.39 -4.23 42.00
CA ASP A 140 0.59 -4.06 43.07
C ASP A 140 2.03 -4.00 42.51
N ILE A 141 2.32 -4.74 41.44
CA ILE A 141 3.64 -4.77 40.79
C ILE A 141 3.79 -3.60 39.82
N TRP A 142 2.73 -3.33 39.07
CA TRP A 142 2.74 -2.35 38.00
C TRP A 142 2.11 -1.01 38.41
N PHE A 143 2.18 -0.66 39.69
CA PHE A 143 1.62 0.60 40.23
C PHE A 143 2.19 1.82 39.50
N THR A 144 3.48 1.79 39.14
CA THR A 144 4.15 2.83 38.35
C THR A 144 3.61 2.98 36.91
N ARG A 145 2.84 2.00 36.43
CA ARG A 145 2.28 1.93 35.07
C ARG A 145 0.75 1.88 35.09
N GLY A 146 0.11 2.44 36.11
CA GLY A 146 -1.35 2.45 36.26
C GLY A 146 -1.93 1.04 36.40
N GLY A 147 -1.18 0.16 37.07
CA GLY A 147 -1.57 -1.21 37.37
C GLY A 147 -1.54 -2.19 36.19
N ARG A 148 -1.01 -1.77 35.04
CA ARG A 148 -0.99 -2.60 33.82
C ARG A 148 0.39 -3.11 33.50
N ARG A 149 0.48 -4.43 33.33
CA ARG A 149 1.70 -5.10 32.85
C ARG A 149 2.11 -4.53 31.49
N PRO A 150 3.37 -4.12 31.33
CA PRO A 150 3.87 -3.70 30.04
C PRO A 150 3.96 -4.89 29.09
N VAL A 151 3.64 -4.64 27.83
CA VAL A 151 3.88 -5.61 26.77
C VAL A 151 5.37 -5.90 26.65
N ALA A 152 5.73 -7.17 26.48
CA ALA A 152 7.13 -7.59 26.33
C ALA A 152 7.77 -7.00 25.06
N VAL A 153 6.97 -6.81 24.01
CA VAL A 153 7.38 -6.19 22.74
C VAL A 153 6.57 -4.90 22.55
N PRO A 154 7.22 -3.76 22.22
CA PRO A 154 6.52 -2.52 21.90
C PRO A 154 5.55 -2.68 20.73
N LYS A 155 4.49 -1.87 20.68
CA LYS A 155 3.45 -1.95 19.64
C LYS A 155 3.98 -1.83 18.20
N CYS A 156 5.03 -1.05 17.99
CA CYS A 156 5.68 -0.90 16.67
C CYS A 156 6.98 -1.71 16.54
N GLY A 157 7.18 -2.73 17.38
CA GLY A 157 8.44 -3.47 17.49
C GLY A 157 9.55 -2.64 18.15
N PHE A 158 10.67 -3.27 18.44
CA PHE A 158 11.82 -2.60 19.08
C PHE A 158 12.46 -1.52 18.18
N GLU A 159 12.38 -1.69 16.85
CA GLU A 159 12.92 -0.73 15.88
C GLU A 159 11.91 0.35 15.43
N GLY A 160 10.64 0.27 15.88
CA GLY A 160 9.58 1.19 15.44
C GLY A 160 9.05 0.95 14.03
N LYS A 161 9.57 -0.05 13.29
CA LYS A 161 9.23 -0.32 11.88
C LYS A 161 8.12 -1.35 11.67
N GLN A 162 7.64 -2.01 12.73
CA GLN A 162 6.62 -3.06 12.62
C GLN A 162 5.20 -2.50 12.58
N CYS A 163 5.04 -1.18 12.70
CA CYS A 163 3.76 -0.54 12.46
C CYS A 163 3.52 -0.41 10.95
N PRO A 164 2.30 -0.72 10.46
CA PRO A 164 1.98 -0.60 9.05
C PRO A 164 2.26 0.83 8.59
N PRO A 165 3.02 1.04 7.51
CA PRO A 165 3.25 2.38 6.98
C PRO A 165 1.92 2.98 6.55
N ASP A 166 1.71 4.25 6.85
CA ASP A 166 0.50 4.96 6.41
C ASP A 166 0.46 4.94 4.87
N PHE A 167 -0.64 4.42 4.31
CA PHE A 167 -0.85 4.29 2.86
C PHE A 167 -0.59 5.61 2.15
N VAL A 168 -0.99 6.72 2.77
CA VAL A 168 -0.83 8.06 2.21
C VAL A 168 0.65 8.41 2.05
N SER A 169 1.50 8.17 3.06
CA SER A 169 2.93 8.50 2.99
C SER A 169 3.71 7.71 1.95
N THR A 170 3.32 6.46 1.71
CA THR A 170 4.05 5.53 0.84
C THR A 170 3.57 5.60 -0.62
N TYR A 171 2.28 5.82 -0.84
CA TYR A 171 1.68 5.79 -2.18
C TYR A 171 1.38 7.17 -2.78
N LEU A 172 1.51 8.27 -2.03
CA LEU A 172 1.25 9.62 -2.56
C LEU A 172 2.11 9.95 -3.78
N VAL A 173 3.39 9.57 -3.81
CA VAL A 173 4.26 9.77 -4.97
C VAL A 173 3.75 9.00 -6.20
N TRP A 174 3.34 7.74 -6.01
CA TRP A 174 2.80 6.91 -7.08
C TRP A 174 1.45 7.42 -7.60
N ILE A 175 0.60 7.94 -6.72
CA ILE A 175 -0.68 8.55 -7.08
C ILE A 175 -0.47 9.82 -7.92
N ILE A 176 0.50 10.67 -7.57
CA ILE A 176 0.83 11.87 -8.34
C ILE A 176 1.35 11.52 -9.74
N ILE A 177 2.26 10.55 -9.84
CA ILE A 177 2.80 10.09 -11.12
C ILE A 177 1.68 9.51 -12.00
N GLY A 178 0.82 8.65 -11.42
CA GLY A 178 -0.34 8.10 -12.12
C GLY A 178 -1.29 9.18 -12.63
N GLY A 179 -1.55 10.21 -11.82
CA GLY A 179 -2.37 11.36 -12.20
C GLY A 179 -1.78 12.15 -13.36
N LEU A 180 -0.47 12.42 -13.35
CA LEU A 180 0.22 13.15 -14.42
C LEU A 180 0.19 12.40 -15.75
N VAL A 181 0.44 11.09 -15.72
CA VAL A 181 0.38 10.24 -16.93
C VAL A 181 -1.03 10.23 -17.50
N LEU A 182 -2.04 10.07 -16.66
CA LEU A 182 -3.43 10.07 -17.10
C LEU A 182 -3.85 11.41 -17.71
N MET A 183 -3.41 12.53 -17.12
CA MET A 183 -3.68 13.87 -17.64
C MET A 183 -3.02 14.08 -19.02
N MET A 184 -1.77 13.65 -19.17
CA MET A 184 -1.06 13.68 -20.46
C MET A 184 -1.76 12.83 -21.53
N CYS A 185 -2.22 11.63 -21.17
CA CYS A 185 -2.98 10.78 -22.10
C CYS A 185 -4.26 11.48 -22.57
N VAL A 186 -5.02 12.10 -21.67
CA VAL A 186 -6.25 12.83 -22.01
C VAL A 186 -5.95 14.01 -22.95
N LEU A 187 -4.90 14.80 -22.69
CA LEU A 187 -4.49 15.90 -23.56
C LEU A 187 -4.11 15.42 -24.97
N CYS A 188 -3.37 14.32 -25.08
CA CYS A 188 -3.01 13.73 -26.36
C CYS A 188 -4.25 13.25 -27.13
N CYS A 189 -5.22 12.64 -26.44
CA CYS A 189 -6.48 12.23 -27.06
C CYS A 189 -7.27 13.43 -27.59
N VAL A 190 -7.40 14.50 -26.80
CA VAL A 190 -8.10 15.73 -27.21
C VAL A 190 -7.39 16.37 -28.40
N ALA A 191 -6.07 16.50 -28.35
CA ALA A 191 -5.28 17.05 -29.46
C ALA A 191 -5.44 16.24 -30.75
N GLY A 192 -5.44 14.90 -30.64
CA GLY A 192 -5.67 14.00 -31.78
C GLY A 192 -7.05 14.17 -32.42
N ILE A 193 -8.09 14.34 -31.60
CA ILE A 193 -9.46 14.60 -32.08
C ILE A 193 -9.52 15.96 -32.80
N VAL A 194 -8.95 17.01 -32.21
CA VAL A 194 -8.92 18.36 -32.82
C VAL A 194 -8.17 18.34 -34.15
N PHE A 195 -7.00 17.72 -34.20
CA PHE A 195 -6.21 17.58 -35.43
C PHE A 195 -6.97 16.82 -36.52
N SER A 196 -7.68 15.75 -36.13
CA SER A 196 -8.52 14.98 -37.06
C SER A 196 -9.65 15.83 -37.65
N ILE A 197 -10.29 16.69 -36.85
CA ILE A 197 -11.34 17.60 -37.35
C ILE A 197 -10.76 18.65 -38.29
N LEU A 198 -9.62 19.26 -37.94
CA LEU A 198 -8.97 20.28 -38.76
C LEU A 198 -8.48 19.71 -40.11
N SER A 199 -7.86 18.54 -40.09
CA SER A 199 -7.43 17.86 -41.32
C SER A 199 -8.63 17.48 -42.21
N LYS A 200 -9.74 17.00 -41.62
CA LYS A 200 -10.98 16.75 -42.38
C LYS A 200 -11.55 18.02 -43.00
N LYS A 201 -11.54 19.15 -42.27
CA LYS A 201 -12.00 20.45 -42.81
C LYS A 201 -11.10 20.94 -43.95
N ALA A 202 -9.79 20.76 -43.85
CA ALA A 202 -8.85 21.11 -44.91
C ALA A 202 -9.09 20.26 -46.18
N GLU A 203 -9.34 18.95 -46.02
CA GLU A 203 -9.61 18.07 -47.16
C GLU A 203 -10.95 18.40 -47.85
N ILE A 204 -11.99 18.75 -47.08
CA ILE A 204 -13.27 19.21 -47.64
C ILE A 204 -13.07 20.49 -48.47
N ALA A 205 -12.25 21.44 -48.00
CA ALA A 205 -11.96 22.67 -48.74
C ALA A 205 -11.24 22.38 -50.07
N ARG A 206 -10.32 21.41 -50.09
CA ARG A 206 -9.60 20.97 -51.30
C ARG A 206 -10.53 20.28 -52.30
N LEU A 207 -11.36 19.35 -51.84
CA LEU A 207 -12.40 18.70 -52.66
C LEU A 207 -13.36 19.74 -53.24
N ASN A 208 -13.68 20.79 -52.46
CA ASN A 208 -14.56 21.86 -52.91
C ASN A 208 -14.03 22.72 -54.05
N GLN A 209 -12.72 22.74 -54.28
CA GLN A 209 -12.12 23.44 -55.39
C GLN A 209 -12.18 22.62 -56.70
N MET A 210 -12.27 21.29 -56.61
CA MET A 210 -12.26 20.41 -57.78
C MET A 210 -13.60 20.33 -58.53
N TRP A 211 -14.72 20.69 -57.90
CA TRP A 211 -16.04 20.69 -58.55
C TRP A 211 -16.48 22.07 -59.09
N GLN A 212 -15.62 23.08 -59.02
CA GLN A 212 -15.91 24.40 -59.59
C GLN A 212 -15.72 24.35 -61.12
N ILE A 213 -16.80 24.53 -61.86
CA ILE A 213 -16.79 24.56 -63.33
C ILE A 213 -16.59 26.03 -63.77
N PRO A 214 -15.51 26.36 -64.50
CA PRO A 214 -15.29 27.72 -64.97
C PRO A 214 -16.28 28.10 -66.09
N PHE A 215 -16.88 29.29 -65.99
CA PHE A 215 -17.90 29.81 -66.93
C PHE A 215 -17.45 29.81 -68.40
N ASN A 216 -16.15 29.99 -68.66
CA ASN A 216 -15.57 29.99 -70.00
C ASN A 216 -15.66 28.64 -70.73
N SER A 217 -16.02 27.56 -70.02
CA SER A 217 -16.19 26.22 -70.60
C SER A 217 -17.60 25.95 -71.12
N LEU A 218 -18.53 26.90 -70.97
CA LEU A 218 -19.93 26.78 -71.40
C LEU A 218 -20.11 27.41 -72.79
N VAL A 219 -20.54 26.62 -73.77
CA VAL A 219 -20.88 27.11 -75.12
C VAL A 219 -22.41 27.11 -75.29
N SER A 220 -22.98 28.28 -75.64
CA SER A 220 -24.41 28.46 -75.92
C SER A 220 -24.76 28.04 -77.34
N PHE A 221 -25.86 27.31 -77.53
CA PHE A 221 -26.36 26.92 -78.86
C PHE A 221 -27.08 28.09 -79.55
N ASN A 222 -26.75 28.37 -80.81
CA ASN A 222 -27.45 29.36 -81.64
C ASN A 222 -27.86 28.68 -82.95
N ASN A 223 -29.16 28.42 -83.12
CA ASN A 223 -29.71 27.74 -84.30
C ASN A 223 -30.00 28.76 -85.41
N LYS A 224 -29.19 28.78 -86.48
CA LYS A 224 -29.56 29.28 -87.82
C LYS A 224 -28.48 28.94 -88.85
N GLU A 225 -28.67 27.86 -89.60
CA GLU A 225 -28.77 27.82 -91.08
C GLU A 225 -28.61 26.40 -91.64
N LYS A 226 -29.31 26.17 -92.77
CA LYS A 226 -29.56 24.89 -93.45
C LYS A 226 -28.45 24.52 -94.44
N ALA A 227 -28.12 23.24 -94.58
CA ALA A 227 -27.72 22.61 -95.86
C ALA A 227 -27.71 21.07 -95.71
N VAL A 228 -28.68 20.37 -96.30
CA VAL A 228 -28.62 19.62 -97.59
C VAL A 228 -27.76 18.35 -97.54
N SER A 229 -28.43 17.22 -97.77
CA SER A 229 -27.86 15.87 -97.78
C SER A 229 -27.16 15.54 -99.10
N HIS A 230 -25.97 14.95 -99.02
CA HIS A 230 -25.45 14.04 -100.05
C HIS A 230 -25.33 12.65 -99.45
N ARG A 231 -26.09 11.70 -100.01
CA ARG A 231 -25.97 10.27 -99.71
C ARG A 231 -24.85 9.66 -100.56
N SER A 232 -24.08 8.75 -99.98
CA SER A 232 -23.64 7.54 -100.67
C SER A 232 -23.54 6.37 -99.68
N LEU A 233 -23.74 5.19 -100.24
CA LEU A 233 -24.06 3.91 -99.60
C LEU A 233 -22.75 3.18 -99.22
N GLN A 234 -22.62 2.73 -97.97
CA GLN A 234 -22.24 1.36 -97.56
C GLN A 234 -21.64 1.28 -96.14
N SER A 235 -22.07 0.22 -95.45
CA SER A 235 -21.60 -0.36 -94.18
C SER A 235 -22.03 0.27 -92.85
N SER A 236 -22.68 -0.59 -92.07
CA SER A 236 -23.27 -0.38 -90.76
C SER A 236 -22.23 -0.45 -89.64
N VAL A 237 -22.03 0.65 -88.93
CA VAL A 237 -21.69 0.63 -87.50
C VAL A 237 -22.56 1.69 -86.83
N ALA A 238 -23.35 1.27 -85.85
CA ALA A 238 -24.32 2.11 -85.15
C ALA A 238 -23.62 3.27 -84.43
N SER A 239 -23.67 4.46 -85.02
CA SER A 239 -23.46 5.71 -84.30
C SER A 239 -24.74 6.02 -83.52
N THR A 240 -24.65 6.12 -82.19
CA THR A 240 -25.66 6.75 -81.34
C THR A 240 -25.67 8.25 -81.59
N LYS A 241 -26.10 8.66 -82.79
CA LYS A 241 -26.44 10.05 -83.07
C LYS A 241 -27.72 10.33 -82.29
N ILE A 242 -27.60 11.05 -81.17
CA ILE A 242 -28.75 11.55 -80.42
C ILE A 242 -29.54 12.41 -81.40
N SER A 243 -30.67 11.90 -81.89
CA SER A 243 -31.60 12.64 -82.73
C SER A 243 -32.21 13.76 -81.89
N MET A 244 -31.94 15.00 -82.27
CA MET A 244 -32.40 16.22 -81.61
C MET A 244 -33.41 16.98 -82.48
N GLU A 245 -34.24 16.26 -83.23
CA GLU A 245 -35.37 16.86 -83.92
C GLU A 245 -36.52 17.03 -82.90
N GLY A 246 -36.88 18.29 -82.57
CA GLY A 246 -38.13 18.61 -81.84
C GLY A 246 -38.01 19.19 -80.42
N ARG A 247 -36.88 19.77 -79.99
CA ARG A 247 -36.78 20.42 -78.67
C ARG A 247 -36.63 21.94 -78.80
N ASN A 248 -37.70 22.67 -78.53
CA ASN A 248 -37.69 24.13 -78.40
C ASN A 248 -37.39 24.55 -76.95
N GLU A 249 -36.63 25.64 -76.83
CA GLU A 249 -36.37 26.32 -75.56
C GLU A 249 -37.66 26.89 -74.97
N SER A 250 -37.83 26.77 -73.66
CA SER A 250 -38.92 27.37 -72.89
C SER A 250 -38.30 28.28 -71.83
N ARG A 251 -39.08 29.26 -71.31
CA ARG A 251 -38.64 30.25 -70.32
C ARG A 251 -37.94 29.68 -69.08
N ASN A 252 -38.12 28.40 -68.76
CA ASN A 252 -37.68 27.80 -67.50
C ASN A 252 -36.51 26.81 -67.62
N TYR A 253 -36.04 26.48 -68.84
CA TYR A 253 -34.88 25.61 -69.02
C TYR A 253 -34.04 25.98 -70.26
N SER A 254 -32.72 26.02 -70.09
CA SER A 254 -31.75 26.17 -71.19
C SER A 254 -30.77 25.01 -71.19
N PHE A 255 -30.42 24.53 -72.38
CA PHE A 255 -29.48 23.41 -72.55
C PHE A 255 -28.09 23.93 -72.86
N PHE A 256 -27.09 23.48 -72.09
CA PHE A 256 -25.68 23.79 -72.34
C PHE A 256 -24.91 22.48 -72.61
N LEU A 257 -23.96 22.54 -73.55
CA LEU A 257 -23.01 21.44 -73.77
C LEU A 257 -21.71 21.72 -73.04
N LEU A 258 -21.31 20.76 -72.20
CA LEU A 258 -20.00 20.78 -71.56
C LEU A 258 -19.07 19.83 -72.33
N HIS A 259 -18.01 20.38 -72.93
CA HIS A 259 -16.94 19.63 -73.60
C HIS A 259 -17.45 18.54 -74.58
N VAL A 260 -18.47 18.90 -75.39
CA VAL A 260 -18.93 18.17 -76.61
C VAL A 260 -19.44 16.73 -76.40
N ARG A 261 -19.55 16.20 -75.17
CA ARG A 261 -20.06 14.82 -74.93
C ARG A 261 -21.18 14.67 -73.92
N ASN A 262 -21.36 15.59 -72.97
CA ASN A 262 -22.41 15.49 -71.97
C ASN A 262 -23.36 16.69 -72.03
N LEU A 263 -24.66 16.41 -72.09
CA LEU A 263 -25.71 17.43 -72.11
C LEU A 263 -26.14 17.72 -70.68
N ILE A 264 -26.06 18.99 -70.28
CA ILE A 264 -26.46 19.42 -68.93
C ILE A 264 -27.71 20.30 -69.05
N VAL A 265 -28.71 20.01 -68.22
CA VAL A 265 -29.94 20.79 -68.12
C VAL A 265 -29.84 21.72 -66.93
N ALA A 266 -29.92 23.02 -67.19
CA ALA A 266 -29.97 24.07 -66.18
C ALA A 266 -31.42 24.51 -65.98
N LEU A 267 -31.91 24.44 -64.74
CA LEU A 267 -33.20 25.02 -64.34
C LEU A 267 -32.96 26.43 -63.81
N LEU A 268 -33.66 27.41 -64.38
CA LEU A 268 -33.70 28.78 -63.87
C LEU A 268 -34.86 28.86 -62.86
N GLU A 269 -34.55 28.96 -61.57
CA GLU A 269 -35.57 29.26 -60.55
C GLU A 269 -35.71 30.79 -60.42
N ASP A 270 -36.87 31.30 -60.82
CA ASP A 270 -37.29 32.68 -60.56
C ASP A 270 -37.64 32.86 -59.08
N ILE A 271 -37.03 33.87 -58.47
CA ILE A 271 -37.19 34.25 -57.06
C ILE A 271 -38.48 35.07 -56.92
N LEU A 272 -39.54 34.50 -56.35
CA LEU A 272 -40.71 35.26 -55.87
C LEU A 272 -41.23 34.70 -54.53
N GLY A 273 -40.98 35.48 -53.46
CA GLY A 273 -41.71 35.63 -52.17
C GLY A 273 -42.16 34.38 -51.40
N GLY A 274 -41.97 34.23 -50.09
CA GLY A 274 -41.46 35.10 -49.04
C GLY A 274 -41.94 34.57 -47.67
N TRP A 275 -41.23 34.98 -46.61
CA TRP A 275 -41.67 35.06 -45.21
C TRP A 275 -41.92 33.77 -44.40
N PHE A 276 -40.95 33.34 -43.58
CA PHE A 276 -40.96 33.57 -42.11
C PHE A 276 -39.72 32.98 -41.41
N TRP A 277 -38.93 33.89 -40.81
CA TRP A 277 -38.09 33.80 -39.59
C TRP A 277 -36.79 32.97 -39.58
N SER A 278 -35.60 33.61 -39.49
CA SER A 278 -34.94 34.34 -38.37
C SER A 278 -34.11 33.35 -37.51
N LEU A 279 -32.78 33.44 -37.32
CA LEU A 279 -31.92 34.58 -36.98
C LEU A 279 -30.43 34.30 -37.35
N CYS A 280 -29.68 35.40 -37.52
CA CYS A 280 -28.20 35.53 -37.47
C CYS A 280 -27.35 35.19 -38.71
N SER A 281 -27.51 36.08 -39.69
CA SER A 281 -26.48 36.72 -40.53
C SER A 281 -25.04 36.71 -39.98
N LEU A 282 -24.06 36.28 -40.79
CA LEU A 282 -23.28 37.24 -41.57
C LEU A 282 -22.56 36.58 -42.78
N ALA A 283 -22.72 37.25 -43.92
CA ALA A 283 -21.94 37.15 -45.16
C ALA A 283 -22.08 35.87 -46.00
N ARG A 284 -23.13 35.81 -46.84
CA ARG A 284 -22.98 35.22 -48.18
C ARG A 284 -23.80 36.00 -49.19
N SER A 285 -23.10 36.62 -50.13
CA SER A 285 -23.62 37.37 -51.26
C SER A 285 -24.65 36.54 -52.05
N HIS A 286 -25.82 37.13 -52.29
CA HIS A 286 -26.84 36.61 -53.19
C HIS A 286 -26.29 36.57 -54.63
N LEU A 287 -26.04 35.36 -55.12
CA LEU A 287 -25.81 35.06 -56.54
C LEU A 287 -26.99 34.19 -57.03
N PRO A 288 -27.45 34.36 -58.29
CA PRO A 288 -28.51 33.52 -58.84
C PRO A 288 -28.09 32.05 -58.80
N ARG A 289 -28.89 31.20 -58.14
CA ARG A 289 -28.66 29.76 -58.07
C ARG A 289 -29.25 29.10 -59.31
N VAL A 290 -28.43 28.39 -60.07
CA VAL A 290 -28.88 27.51 -61.14
C VAL A 290 -28.70 26.07 -60.67
N ARG A 291 -29.80 25.31 -60.61
CA ARG A 291 -29.79 23.90 -60.22
C ARG A 291 -29.61 23.05 -61.48
N LEU A 292 -28.51 22.31 -61.57
CA LEU A 292 -28.22 21.42 -62.70
C LEU A 292 -28.72 20.00 -62.38
N LEU A 293 -29.50 19.41 -63.28
CA LEU A 293 -29.90 18.00 -63.21
C LEU A 293 -29.17 17.21 -64.32
N LEU A 294 -28.30 16.29 -63.92
CA LEU A 294 -27.65 15.33 -64.82
C LEU A 294 -28.54 14.09 -64.94
N LYS A 295 -29.07 13.80 -66.13
CA LYS A 295 -29.81 12.56 -66.41
C LYS A 295 -28.90 11.57 -67.13
N GLY A 296 -28.24 10.71 -66.34
CA GLY A 296 -27.50 9.55 -66.87
C GLY A 296 -28.46 8.45 -67.32
N SER A 297 -28.42 8.09 -68.60
CA SER A 297 -29.13 6.93 -69.16
C SER A 297 -28.33 5.66 -68.90
N THR A 298 -28.61 4.93 -67.81
CA THR A 298 -28.84 3.46 -67.76
C THR A 298 -28.96 2.94 -66.32
N SER A 299 -29.93 2.05 -66.16
CA SER A 299 -30.38 1.30 -64.97
C SER A 299 -29.32 0.92 -63.91
N ARG A 300 -29.25 1.68 -62.80
CA ARG A 300 -29.43 1.21 -61.41
C ARG A 300 -29.37 2.37 -60.42
N ASN A 301 -30.53 2.69 -59.82
CA ASN A 301 -30.78 3.43 -58.58
C ASN A 301 -29.76 4.52 -58.14
N PRO A 302 -29.95 5.81 -58.50
CA PRO A 302 -29.14 6.91 -57.98
C PRO A 302 -29.74 7.48 -56.68
N ARG A 303 -28.95 7.47 -55.60
CA ARG A 303 -29.22 8.21 -54.36
C ARG A 303 -29.01 9.71 -54.61
N LEU A 304 -29.94 10.51 -54.09
CA LEU A 304 -29.88 11.96 -53.97
C LEU A 304 -28.58 12.39 -53.27
N GLY A 305 -27.91 13.40 -53.82
CA GLY A 305 -27.04 14.26 -53.03
C GLY A 305 -25.73 14.64 -53.70
N ASP A 306 -25.78 15.30 -54.85
CA ASP A 306 -24.64 16.09 -55.35
C ASP A 306 -25.17 17.47 -55.77
N GLU A 307 -24.93 18.48 -54.92
CA GLU A 307 -25.19 19.89 -55.24
C GLU A 307 -23.99 20.45 -56.01
N VAL A 308 -24.17 20.80 -57.28
CA VAL A 308 -23.15 21.49 -58.08
C VAL A 308 -23.49 22.97 -58.11
N TRP A 309 -22.57 23.81 -57.62
CA TRP A 309 -22.73 25.27 -57.63
C TRP A 309 -21.96 25.90 -58.79
N VAL A 310 -22.64 26.77 -59.54
CA VAL A 310 -22.03 27.60 -60.59
C VAL A 310 -21.90 29.01 -60.02
N VAL A 311 -20.67 29.52 -59.91
CA VAL A 311 -20.36 30.86 -59.40
C VAL A 311 -19.96 31.73 -60.60
N LYS A 312 -20.59 32.89 -60.74
CA LYS A 312 -20.32 33.88 -61.80
C LYS A 312 -18.97 34.54 -61.62
#